data_AF-A0A1B8DGP5-F1
#
_entry.id   AF-A0A1B8DGP5-F1
#
_cell.length_a   1.000
_cell.length_b   1.000
_cell.length_c   1.000
_cell.angle_alpha   90.00
_cell.angle_beta   90.00
_cell.angle_gamma   90.00
#
_symmetry.space_group_name_H-M   'P 1'
#
loop_
_entity.id
_entity.type
_entity.pdbx_description
1 polymer ?
#
loop_
_entity_poly.entity_id
_entity_poly.type
_entity_poly.pdbx_seq_one_letter_code
_entity_poly.pdbx_strand_id
1 'polypeptide(L)'
;MRLSILVFGLAQAKYIVPGGRWHDTDGNLINAHAGGVTVDKEGKFWWFGEYKPQNQVEGGGVSVDTSDDPATWEHHGLALQPIPDHPFISPKNIIQRPKVIYSEELDKYE
;
A
#
# COMPACT_ATOMS: atom_id res chain seq x y z
N MET A 1 -4.07 -47.82 8.56
CA MET A 1 -5.04 -47.09 7.71
C MET A 1 -4.75 -45.60 7.87
N ARG A 2 -4.09 -44.95 6.91
CA ARG A 2 -3.80 -43.50 6.96
C ARG A 2 -4.98 -42.77 6.32
N LEU A 3 -5.73 -42.04 7.14
CA LEU A 3 -6.85 -41.24 6.67
C LEU A 3 -6.30 -39.90 6.17
N SER A 4 -6.17 -39.73 4.85
CA SER A 4 -5.83 -38.45 4.25
C SER A 4 -7.09 -37.60 4.15
N ILE A 5 -7.14 -36.52 4.93
CA ILE A 5 -8.19 -35.50 4.82
C ILE A 5 -7.79 -34.57 3.67
N LEU A 6 -8.53 -34.61 2.56
CA LEU A 6 -8.47 -33.60 1.52
C LEU A 6 -9.21 -32.36 2.02
N VAL A 7 -8.46 -31.31 2.36
CA VAL A 7 -9.03 -29.98 2.58
C VAL A 7 -9.26 -29.35 1.21
N PHE A 8 -10.53 -29.26 0.80
CA PHE A 8 -10.90 -28.43 -0.35
C PHE A 8 -10.85 -26.96 0.09
N GLY A 9 -9.87 -26.21 -0.42
CA GLY A 9 -9.84 -24.76 -0.28
C GLY A 9 -10.96 -24.13 -1.12
N LEU A 10 -11.85 -23.38 -0.48
CA LEU A 10 -12.80 -22.53 -1.21
C LEU A 10 -12.03 -21.38 -1.84
N ALA A 11 -11.79 -21.44 -3.15
CA ALA A 11 -11.28 -20.30 -3.89
C ALA A 11 -12.37 -19.22 -3.93
N GLN A 12 -12.18 -18.14 -3.16
CA GLN A 12 -13.05 -16.97 -3.23
C GLN A 12 -12.57 -16.08 -4.37
N ALA A 13 -13.45 -15.83 -5.35
CA ALA A 13 -13.15 -14.87 -6.40
C ALA A 13 -12.93 -13.47 -5.80
N LYS A 14 -11.82 -12.85 -6.17
CA LYS A 14 -11.49 -11.46 -5.83
C LYS A 14 -11.76 -10.59 -7.04
N TYR A 15 -12.41 -9.45 -6.83
CA TYR A 15 -12.81 -8.55 -7.90
C TYR A 15 -12.21 -7.17 -7.67
N ILE A 16 -11.58 -6.64 -8.70
CA ILE A 16 -11.21 -5.22 -8.77
C ILE A 16 -12.42 -4.48 -9.32
N VAL A 17 -12.99 -3.57 -8.52
CA VAL A 17 -14.17 -2.78 -8.90
C VAL A 17 -13.77 -1.30 -8.98
N PRO A 18 -13.45 -0.79 -10.19
CA PRO A 18 -13.09 0.62 -10.37
C PRO A 18 -14.20 1.56 -9.90
N GLY A 19 -13.83 2.62 -9.19
CA GLY A 19 -14.78 3.58 -8.58
C GLY A 19 -15.48 3.09 -7.32
N GLY A 20 -15.34 1.80 -6.97
CA GLY A 20 -15.80 1.27 -5.68
C GLY A 20 -14.96 1.82 -4.52
N ARG A 21 -15.54 1.80 -3.31
CA ARG A 21 -14.79 2.06 -2.08
C ARG A 21 -14.04 0.81 -1.67
N TRP A 22 -12.71 0.86 -1.75
CA TRP A 22 -11.87 -0.26 -1.35
C TRP A 22 -11.52 -0.12 0.12
N HIS A 23 -11.58 -1.24 0.83
CA HIS A 23 -11.23 -1.28 2.25
C HIS A 23 -10.05 -2.24 2.42
N ASP A 24 -9.18 -1.91 3.37
CA ASP A 24 -8.12 -2.81 3.83
C ASP A 24 -8.69 -3.98 4.65
N THR A 25 -7.81 -4.87 5.11
CA THR A 25 -8.16 -6.03 5.94
C THR A 25 -8.76 -5.66 7.30
N ASP A 26 -8.52 -4.43 7.78
CA ASP A 26 -9.08 -3.91 9.04
C ASP A 26 -10.43 -3.19 8.82
N GLY A 27 -10.87 -3.07 7.57
CA GLY A 27 -12.11 -2.41 7.19
C GLY A 27 -12.02 -0.89 7.06
N ASN A 28 -10.82 -0.31 7.07
CA ASN A 28 -10.64 1.12 6.80
C ASN A 28 -10.61 1.38 5.30
N LEU A 29 -11.00 2.60 4.88
CA LEU A 29 -10.84 3.00 3.48
C LEU A 29 -9.36 3.05 3.11
N ILE A 30 -8.99 2.40 2.00
CA ILE A 30 -7.65 2.53 1.44
C ILE A 30 -7.42 3.99 1.05
N ASN A 31 -6.30 4.54 1.52
CA ASN A 31 -5.91 5.93 1.30
C ASN A 31 -4.50 5.99 0.68
N ALA A 32 -4.41 5.55 -0.58
CA ALA A 32 -3.17 5.42 -1.34
C ALA A 32 -3.30 6.08 -2.73
N HIS A 33 -3.65 7.37 -2.76
CA HIS A 33 -3.96 8.08 -4.00
C HIS A 33 -2.74 8.19 -4.92
N ALA A 34 -2.95 8.17 -6.24
CA ALA A 34 -1.90 8.32 -7.26
C ALA A 34 -0.66 7.42 -7.03
N GLY A 35 -0.89 6.26 -6.42
CA GLY A 35 0.17 5.40 -5.93
C GLY A 35 0.91 4.62 -7.02
N GLY A 36 2.09 4.14 -6.65
CA GLY A 36 2.86 3.15 -7.39
C GLY A 36 2.80 1.80 -6.68
N VAL A 37 2.77 0.72 -7.46
CA VAL A 37 2.84 -0.65 -6.93
C VAL A 37 4.21 -1.23 -7.30
N THR A 38 4.91 -1.72 -6.29
CA THR A 38 6.20 -2.40 -6.41
C THR A 38 6.00 -3.86 -6.04
N VAL A 39 6.68 -4.77 -6.74
CA VAL A 39 6.69 -6.20 -6.39
C VAL A 39 8.04 -6.49 -5.76
N ASP A 40 8.05 -7.07 -4.56
CA ASP A 40 9.30 -7.45 -3.90
C ASP A 40 9.90 -8.73 -4.49
N LYS A 41 11.09 -9.10 -3.99
CA LYS A 41 11.83 -10.27 -4.48
C LYS A 41 11.07 -11.58 -4.24
N GLU A 42 10.16 -11.59 -3.26
CA GLU A 42 9.32 -12.71 -2.85
C GLU A 42 7.98 -12.75 -3.60
N GLY A 43 7.67 -11.72 -4.41
CA GLY A 43 6.45 -11.63 -5.22
C GLY A 43 5.26 -10.95 -4.52
N LYS A 44 5.45 -10.37 -3.33
CA LYS A 44 4.42 -9.60 -2.64
C LYS A 44 4.34 -8.19 -3.22
N PHE A 45 3.12 -7.68 -3.32
CA PHE A 45 2.81 -6.36 -3.87
C PHE A 45 2.82 -5.32 -2.75
N TRP A 46 3.44 -4.18 -3.02
CA TRP A 46 3.54 -3.03 -2.13
C TRP A 46 2.98 -1.80 -2.83
N TRP A 47 1.88 -1.26 -2.33
CA TRP A 47 1.23 -0.07 -2.87
C TRP A 47 1.58 1.14 -2.02
N PHE A 48 2.39 2.03 -2.58
CA PHE A 48 2.74 3.31 -1.98
C PHE A 48 1.88 4.40 -2.59
N GLY A 49 1.18 5.19 -1.78
CA GLY A 49 0.30 6.24 -2.28
C GLY A 49 0.30 7.50 -1.44
N GLU A 50 -0.25 8.57 -2.00
CA GLU A 50 -0.46 9.82 -1.27
C GLU A 50 -1.51 9.58 -0.18
N TYR A 51 -1.13 9.86 1.06
CA TYR A 51 -2.08 9.86 2.17
C TYR A 51 -2.82 11.21 2.19
N LYS A 52 -4.14 11.18 1.94
CA LYS A 52 -5.00 12.37 1.92
C LYS A 52 -6.03 12.31 3.04
N PRO A 53 -5.67 12.73 4.27
CA PRO A 53 -6.64 12.79 5.36
C PRO A 53 -7.67 13.90 5.11
N GLN A 54 -8.80 13.82 5.80
CA GLN A 54 -9.87 14.81 5.65
C GLN A 54 -9.36 16.22 5.95
N ASN A 55 -9.74 17.18 5.11
CA ASN A 55 -9.34 18.60 5.19
C ASN A 55 -7.84 18.86 4.97
N GLN A 56 -7.09 17.89 4.45
CA GLN A 56 -5.69 18.06 4.07
C GLN A 56 -5.46 17.54 2.66
N VAL A 57 -5.34 18.47 1.71
CA VAL A 57 -5.17 18.13 0.29
C VAL A 57 -3.75 17.61 0.00
N GLU A 58 -2.75 18.15 0.72
CA GLU A 58 -1.32 17.91 0.48
C GLU A 58 -0.54 17.67 1.77
N GLY A 59 0.64 17.06 1.63
CA GLY A 59 1.61 16.94 2.73
C GLY A 59 1.21 15.93 3.81
N GLY A 60 0.25 15.03 3.54
CA GLY A 60 -0.18 13.99 4.48
C GLY A 60 0.83 12.85 4.63
N GLY A 61 1.77 12.72 3.69
CA GLY A 61 2.79 11.68 3.68
C GLY A 61 2.51 10.62 2.62
N VAL A 62 3.21 9.49 2.75
CA VAL A 62 3.06 8.33 1.86
C VAL A 62 2.56 7.15 2.67
N SER A 63 1.35 6.69 2.39
CA SER A 63 0.81 5.43 2.93
C SER A 63 1.45 4.23 2.23
N VAL A 64 1.43 3.09 2.91
CA VAL A 64 1.89 1.82 2.35
C VAL A 64 0.94 0.69 2.74
N ASP A 65 0.51 -0.06 1.72
CA ASP A 65 -0.32 -1.24 1.86
C ASP A 65 0.35 -2.43 1.15
N THR A 66 0.17 -3.66 1.64
CA THR A 66 0.70 -4.87 0.99
C THR A 66 -0.40 -5.81 0.54
N SER A 67 -0.16 -6.61 -0.50
CA SER A 67 -1.08 -7.63 -0.98
C SER A 67 -0.33 -8.83 -1.57
N ASP A 68 -0.92 -10.02 -1.47
CA ASP A 68 -0.46 -11.22 -2.18
C ASP A 68 -1.27 -11.48 -3.48
N ASP A 69 -2.41 -10.79 -3.69
CA ASP A 69 -3.40 -11.09 -4.74
C ASP A 69 -3.92 -9.85 -5.51
N PRO A 70 -3.12 -8.78 -5.57
CA PRO A 70 -3.48 -7.37 -5.86
C PRO A 70 -4.87 -6.83 -5.51
N ALA A 71 -5.65 -7.52 -4.67
CA ALA A 71 -7.06 -7.23 -4.43
C ALA A 71 -7.40 -7.11 -2.94
N THR A 72 -6.67 -7.81 -2.08
CA THR A 72 -6.78 -7.81 -0.63
C THR A 72 -5.57 -7.09 -0.06
N TRP A 73 -5.77 -5.90 0.49
CA TRP A 73 -4.70 -5.02 0.94
C TRP A 73 -4.64 -4.93 2.46
N GLU A 74 -3.46 -5.12 3.03
CA GLU A 74 -3.15 -4.93 4.45
C GLU A 74 -2.41 -3.60 4.64
N HIS A 75 -2.87 -2.78 5.59
CA HIS A 75 -2.31 -1.45 5.83
C HIS A 75 -1.13 -1.48 6.80
N HIS A 76 -0.04 -0.78 6.46
CA HIS A 76 1.19 -0.73 7.28
C HIS A 76 1.55 0.68 7.78
N GLY A 77 0.64 1.65 7.67
CA GLY A 77 0.87 3.03 8.11
C GLY A 77 1.50 3.90 7.02
N LEU A 78 2.41 4.79 7.44
CA LEU A 78 3.11 5.71 6.54
C LEU A 78 4.55 5.26 6.30
N ALA A 79 4.90 4.99 5.04
CA ALA A 79 6.28 4.78 4.61
C ALA A 79 7.09 6.09 4.69
N LEU A 80 6.44 7.24 4.49
CA LEU A 80 7.03 8.56 4.68
C LEU A 80 6.13 9.41 5.56
N GLN A 81 6.58 9.65 6.79
CA GLN A 81 5.94 10.57 7.74
C GLN A 81 6.37 12.02 7.43
N PRO A 82 5.44 12.96 7.25
CA PRO A 82 5.76 14.38 7.16
C PRO A 82 6.42 14.88 8.44
N ILE A 83 7.43 15.74 8.31
CA ILE A 83 8.20 16.28 9.44
C ILE A 83 7.87 17.76 9.64
N PRO A 84 7.34 18.18 10.81
CA PRO A 84 7.08 19.58 11.10
C PRO A 84 8.29 20.48 10.80
N ASP A 85 8.03 21.61 10.15
CA ASP A 85 9.03 22.62 9.77
C ASP A 85 10.20 22.14 8.88
N HIS A 86 10.14 20.90 8.36
CA HIS A 86 11.12 20.44 7.37
C HIS A 86 10.98 21.25 6.07
N PRO A 87 12.09 21.68 5.44
CA PRO A 87 12.04 22.54 4.24
C PRO A 87 11.28 21.92 3.06
N PHE A 88 11.25 20.59 2.96
CA PHE A 88 10.73 19.88 1.79
C PHE A 88 9.59 18.89 2.06
N ILE A 89 9.45 18.38 3.29
CA ILE A 89 8.51 17.30 3.63
C ILE A 89 7.71 17.63 4.88
N SER A 90 7.47 18.92 5.12
CA SER A 90 6.50 19.33 6.13
C SER A 90 5.07 19.09 5.65
N PRO A 91 4.09 19.06 6.57
CA PRO A 91 2.68 19.05 6.20
C PRO A 91 2.21 20.22 5.32
N LYS A 92 3.03 21.28 5.17
CA LYS A 92 2.74 22.43 4.30
C LYS A 92 3.28 22.25 2.88
N ASN A 93 4.10 21.23 2.64
CA ASN A 93 4.68 20.93 1.34
C ASN A 93 3.77 20.00 0.53
N ILE A 94 4.04 19.94 -0.78
CA ILE A 94 3.42 18.98 -1.70
C ILE A 94 4.25 17.70 -1.68
N ILE A 95 3.62 16.57 -1.34
CA ILE A 95 4.23 15.23 -1.33
C ILE A 95 3.31 14.35 -2.19
N GLN A 96 3.75 14.03 -3.41
CA GLN A 96 2.86 13.48 -4.43
C GLN A 96 3.50 12.35 -5.24
N ARG A 97 2.64 11.47 -5.77
CA ARG A 97 2.97 10.43 -6.76
C ARG A 97 4.19 9.59 -6.41
N PRO A 98 4.29 9.04 -5.19
CA PRO A 98 5.45 8.25 -4.77
C PRO A 98 5.71 7.09 -5.74
N LYS A 99 6.99 6.79 -5.93
CA LYS A 99 7.49 5.62 -6.68
C LYS A 99 8.58 5.01 -5.82
N VAL A 100 8.55 3.69 -5.70
CA VAL A 100 9.55 2.94 -4.96
C VAL A 100 10.10 1.86 -5.87
N ILE A 101 11.41 1.76 -6.00
CA ILE A 101 12.08 0.72 -6.79
C ILE A 101 13.20 0.09 -5.98
N TYR A 102 13.54 -1.16 -6.30
CA TYR A 102 14.68 -1.82 -5.70
C TYR A 102 15.97 -1.47 -6.45
N SER A 103 16.99 -1.04 -5.71
CA SER A 103 18.36 -0.83 -6.17
C SER A 103 19.22 -2.05 -5.83
N GLU A 104 19.69 -2.76 -6.86
CA GLU A 104 20.59 -3.91 -6.71
C GLU A 104 21.93 -3.53 -6.10
N GLU A 105 22.47 -2.36 -6.48
CA GLU A 105 23.76 -1.86 -5.99
C GLU A 105 23.74 -1.60 -4.48
N LEU A 106 22.61 -1.10 -3.97
CA LEU A 106 22.46 -0.73 -2.56
C LEU A 106 21.82 -1.83 -1.70
N ASP A 107 21.30 -2.88 -2.33
CA ASP A 107 20.44 -3.89 -1.73
C ASP A 107 19.28 -3.28 -0.91
N LYS A 108 18.62 -2.28 -1.50
CA LYS A 108 17.60 -1.46 -0.82
C LYS A 108 16.48 -1.01 -1.76
N TYR A 109 15.32 -0.71 -1.18
CA TYR A 109 14.24 0.00 -1.84
C TYR A 109 14.39 1.51 -1.64
N GLU A 110 14.18 2.28 -2.71
CA GLU A 110 14.25 3.75 -2.73
C GLU A 110 13.04 4.37 -3.43
#